data_AF-A0A7K5U3C6-F1
#
_entry.id   AF-A0A7K5U3C6-F1
#
_cell.length_a   1.000
_cell.length_b   1.000
_cell.length_c   1.000
_cell.angle_alpha   90.00
_cell.angle_beta   90.00
_cell.angle_gamma   90.00
#
_symmetry.space_group_name_H-M   'P 1'
#
loop_
_entity.id
_entity.type
_entity.pdbx_description
1 polymer ?
#
loop_
_entity_poly.entity_id
_entity_poly.type
_entity_poly.pdbx_seq_one_letter_code
_entity_poly.pdbx_strand_id
1 'polypeptide(L)'
;AMGKAMGLVGLLLGLVLVPAVLVSTSLRHGAPPTEAVPGPAPADWELAVDAVPEDSLWPLPQWLHTSPRQLQLAPGRFQLVHGAGSSAQPSCGLLQDAFRRYYEYMFGHSRRRRWGRRPLAARAEPELSELQVVIEAPDPGCESYPHLGSSEAYHLTVTEPVAVLKAYEVWGALRGLETFSQLVHEDDYGSFLVNESEINDFPRFAHRGILLDTSRHYLPLKSILTNLDAMAFNKFNVLHWHIVDDQSFPYQSIYFPELSDKGAYSCNLIYTPADVRLVIEYARLRGIRVIPEFDTPGHTQSWGKGQKDLLTPCYNKGQPTGSFGPINPILNTTYDFMTKFFKEISSVFPDAYIHLGGDEVDFSCWKSNREVKEFMKKQGFGSDYAKLESYYIQHILDIVSSYNKGQIIWQEVFDHKAQLKPDTVVEVWMANNYAHELSSVTGAGFSAVLAAPWYLDYISYGQDWKKYYSVEPLDFPGSEEQKKLLIGGEACLWGEFVDATNLTPRLWPRASAVGERLWSSRNVTDLQDAFRRLTSHRCRML
;
A
#
# COMPACT_ATOMS: atom_id res chain seq x y z
N ALA A 1 18.85 12.77 -72.75
CA ALA A 1 19.38 11.43 -72.43
C ALA A 1 18.25 10.61 -71.82
N MET A 2 17.81 9.56 -72.54
CA MET A 2 16.92 8.47 -72.09
C MET A 2 17.51 7.78 -70.83
N GLY A 3 16.82 7.02 -69.98
CA GLY A 3 15.51 6.40 -69.99
C GLY A 3 15.48 5.25 -68.94
N LYS A 4 14.26 4.92 -68.51
CA LYS A 4 13.73 3.74 -67.77
C LYS A 4 14.59 2.45 -67.68
N ALA A 5 14.41 1.68 -66.58
CA ALA A 5 13.70 0.38 -66.54
C ALA A 5 14.31 -0.72 -65.62
N MET A 6 13.41 -1.34 -64.86
CA MET A 6 13.28 -2.73 -64.36
C MET A 6 14.43 -3.75 -64.56
N GLY A 7 14.60 -4.64 -63.56
CA GLY A 7 15.25 -5.94 -63.74
C GLY A 7 15.15 -6.84 -62.50
N LEU A 8 14.30 -7.87 -62.61
CA LEU A 8 14.05 -8.95 -61.64
C LEU A 8 14.75 -10.22 -62.15
N VAL A 9 15.61 -10.86 -61.35
CA VAL A 9 16.16 -12.23 -61.52
C VAL A 9 16.57 -12.68 -60.10
N GLY A 10 16.17 -13.80 -59.48
CA GLY A 10 15.79 -15.11 -59.99
C GLY A 10 16.91 -16.12 -59.69
N LEU A 11 16.88 -16.82 -58.55
CA LEU A 11 17.68 -18.04 -58.36
C LEU A 11 16.88 -19.12 -57.63
N LEU A 12 16.57 -20.17 -58.39
CA LEU A 12 16.07 -21.50 -58.00
C LEU A 12 17.25 -22.40 -57.63
N LEU A 13 17.05 -23.33 -56.67
CA LEU A 13 17.61 -24.70 -56.53
C LEU A 13 17.46 -25.10 -55.05
N GLY A 14 16.91 -26.24 -54.62
CA GLY A 14 16.35 -27.42 -55.26
C GLY A 14 15.94 -28.39 -54.14
N LEU A 15 14.82 -29.09 -54.31
CA LEU A 15 14.35 -30.16 -53.42
C LEU A 15 15.29 -31.37 -53.45
N VAL A 16 15.47 -32.04 -52.30
CA VAL A 16 15.65 -33.49 -52.21
C VAL A 16 14.78 -34.04 -51.08
N LEU A 17 14.10 -35.14 -51.39
CA LEU A 17 13.01 -35.78 -50.67
C LEU A 17 13.44 -37.24 -50.37
N VAL A 18 12.72 -37.89 -49.43
CA VAL A 18 12.55 -39.37 -49.22
C VAL A 18 13.53 -40.05 -48.23
N PRO A 19 13.16 -41.11 -47.45
CA PRO A 19 11.86 -41.58 -46.93
C PRO A 19 11.84 -41.84 -45.39
N ALA A 20 10.62 -41.96 -44.82
CA ALA A 20 10.37 -42.64 -43.55
C ALA A 20 10.09 -44.13 -43.80
N VAL A 21 10.68 -45.02 -42.99
CA VAL A 21 10.40 -46.47 -42.96
C VAL A 21 9.95 -46.85 -41.54
N LEU A 22 8.76 -47.45 -41.49
CA LEU A 22 8.16 -48.15 -40.34
C LEU A 22 8.86 -49.47 -40.08
N VAL A 23 9.06 -49.82 -38.80
CA VAL A 23 9.10 -51.23 -38.37
C VAL A 23 8.29 -51.40 -37.08
N SER A 24 7.28 -52.24 -37.21
CA SER A 24 6.47 -52.86 -36.16
C SER A 24 7.18 -54.12 -35.65
N THR A 25 7.11 -54.39 -34.34
CA THR A 25 7.11 -55.76 -33.81
C THR A 25 6.18 -55.86 -32.60
N SER A 26 5.57 -57.03 -32.47
CA SER A 26 4.39 -57.36 -31.67
C SER A 26 4.71 -58.49 -30.69
N LEU A 27 4.00 -58.53 -29.55
CA LEU A 27 3.31 -59.70 -28.96
C LEU A 27 3.49 -59.92 -27.42
N ARG A 28 2.32 -59.88 -26.77
CA ARG A 28 1.72 -60.85 -25.80
C ARG A 28 2.03 -60.85 -24.28
N HIS A 29 0.97 -60.48 -23.56
CA HIS A 29 0.22 -61.20 -22.50
C HIS A 29 0.79 -61.32 -21.06
N GLY A 30 0.01 -60.76 -20.12
CA GLY A 30 -0.10 -61.18 -18.71
C GLY A 30 -1.24 -60.43 -18.02
N ALA A 31 -2.22 -61.15 -17.47
CA ALA A 31 -3.38 -60.65 -16.71
C ALA A 31 -3.02 -60.32 -15.24
N PRO A 32 -3.87 -59.61 -14.47
CA PRO A 32 -3.47 -58.85 -13.27
C PRO A 32 -3.61 -59.64 -11.95
N PRO A 33 -2.88 -59.28 -10.88
CA PRO A 33 -3.25 -59.59 -9.50
C PRO A 33 -3.81 -58.32 -8.81
N THR A 34 -5.11 -58.30 -8.50
CA THR A 34 -5.73 -58.49 -7.17
C THR A 34 -5.45 -57.40 -6.14
N GLU A 35 -6.54 -56.78 -5.70
CA GLU A 35 -6.70 -55.79 -4.64
C GLU A 35 -5.95 -56.15 -3.34
N ALA A 36 -5.29 -55.15 -2.76
CA ALA A 36 -4.84 -55.17 -1.38
C ALA A 36 -5.50 -54.01 -0.62
N VAL A 37 -6.26 -54.39 0.42
CA VAL A 37 -6.94 -53.52 1.39
C VAL A 37 -5.92 -52.65 2.15
N PRO A 38 -6.20 -51.37 2.47
CA PRO A 38 -5.30 -50.59 3.33
C PRO A 38 -5.37 -51.10 4.77
N GLY A 39 -4.24 -51.53 5.31
CA GLY A 39 -4.09 -51.81 6.75
C GLY A 39 -4.13 -50.52 7.58
N PRO A 40 -4.44 -50.61 8.89
CA PRO A 40 -4.62 -49.43 9.74
C PRO A 40 -3.29 -48.71 9.96
N ALA A 41 -3.36 -47.38 10.08
CA ALA A 41 -2.23 -46.52 10.38
C ALA A 41 -1.52 -46.95 11.68
N PRO A 42 -0.17 -46.97 11.73
CA PRO A 42 0.52 -46.90 12.99
C PRO A 42 0.39 -45.46 13.49
N ALA A 43 -0.40 -45.31 14.55
CA ALA A 43 -0.27 -44.19 15.46
C ALA A 43 1.07 -44.36 16.16
N ASP A 44 2.02 -43.46 15.90
CA ASP A 44 3.00 -43.04 16.89
C ASP A 44 3.41 -41.59 16.59
N TRP A 45 3.26 -40.82 17.65
CA TRP A 45 3.31 -39.39 17.80
C TRP A 45 4.69 -39.09 18.37
N GLU A 46 5.63 -38.63 17.54
CA GLU A 46 6.68 -37.74 18.03
C GLU A 46 6.74 -36.58 17.06
N LEU A 47 6.03 -35.50 17.42
CA LEU A 47 6.23 -34.19 16.84
C LEU A 47 7.68 -33.80 17.15
N ALA A 48 8.55 -33.95 16.17
CA ALA A 48 9.79 -33.19 16.12
C ALA A 48 9.40 -31.71 15.93
N VAL A 49 9.12 -31.06 17.05
CA VAL A 49 9.23 -29.61 17.21
C VAL A 49 10.72 -29.33 17.11
N ASP A 50 11.20 -28.97 15.93
CA ASP A 50 12.47 -28.25 15.70
C ASP A 50 12.77 -28.18 14.20
N ALA A 51 11.98 -27.36 13.49
CA ALA A 51 12.36 -26.78 12.20
C ALA A 51 11.45 -25.56 11.95
N VAL A 52 11.85 -24.36 12.35
CA VAL A 52 11.23 -23.14 11.83
C VAL A 52 12.29 -22.17 11.35
N PRO A 53 12.44 -22.06 10.02
CA PRO A 53 12.87 -20.81 9.39
C PRO A 53 11.89 -20.29 8.32
N GLU A 54 11.01 -21.13 7.77
CA GLU A 54 10.01 -20.73 6.74
C GLU A 54 8.67 -20.26 7.33
N ASP A 55 8.28 -20.74 8.52
CA ASP A 55 6.91 -20.59 9.05
C ASP A 55 6.58 -19.24 9.73
N SER A 56 7.40 -18.19 9.55
CA SER A 56 7.14 -16.90 10.20
C SER A 56 7.24 -15.64 9.33
N LEU A 57 7.67 -15.77 8.07
CA LEU A 57 7.83 -14.63 7.19
C LEU A 57 6.48 -14.05 6.74
N TRP A 58 6.35 -12.73 6.87
CA TRP A 58 5.17 -11.99 6.46
C TRP A 58 5.53 -10.55 6.03
N PRO A 59 5.21 -10.10 4.81
CA PRO A 59 4.80 -10.91 3.66
C PRO A 59 5.84 -11.96 3.26
N LEU A 60 5.40 -13.05 2.63
CA LEU A 60 6.28 -14.06 2.06
C LEU A 60 7.08 -13.48 0.87
N PRO A 61 8.42 -13.61 0.84
CA PRO A 61 9.24 -13.10 -0.27
C PRO A 61 8.91 -13.75 -1.63
N GLN A 62 9.28 -13.08 -2.73
CA GLN A 62 9.15 -13.63 -4.09
C GLN A 62 9.93 -14.93 -4.28
N TRP A 63 11.15 -14.98 -3.73
CA TRP A 63 11.99 -16.17 -3.74
C TRP A 63 12.80 -16.27 -2.45
N LEU A 64 12.84 -17.47 -1.90
CA LEU A 64 13.51 -17.84 -0.65
C LEU A 64 14.15 -19.21 -0.83
N HIS A 65 15.41 -19.31 -0.43
CA HIS A 65 16.09 -20.58 -0.23
C HIS A 65 16.63 -20.62 1.19
N THR A 66 16.26 -21.66 1.96
CA THR A 66 16.71 -21.85 3.33
C THR A 66 17.55 -23.11 3.46
N SER A 67 18.55 -23.06 4.33
CA SER A 67 19.39 -24.18 4.74
C SER A 67 19.06 -24.57 6.18
N PRO A 68 19.18 -25.86 6.56
CA PRO A 68 19.03 -26.28 7.95
C PRO A 68 20.18 -25.80 8.85
N ARG A 69 21.27 -25.28 8.27
CA ARG A 69 22.41 -24.75 9.03
C ARG A 69 22.01 -23.49 9.79
N GLN A 70 22.22 -23.50 11.10
CA GLN A 70 21.93 -22.37 11.99
C GLN A 70 23.20 -21.58 12.29
N LEU A 71 23.03 -20.26 12.45
CA LEU A 71 24.06 -19.32 12.85
C LEU A 71 23.60 -18.63 14.14
N GLN A 72 24.52 -18.44 15.09
CA GLN A 72 24.26 -17.73 16.33
C GLN A 72 24.49 -16.23 16.17
N LEU A 73 23.59 -15.41 16.71
CA LEU A 73 23.78 -13.96 16.85
C LEU A 73 24.07 -13.64 18.32
N ALA A 74 25.23 -13.07 18.61
CA ALA A 74 25.53 -12.58 19.96
C ALA A 74 25.11 -11.10 20.07
N PRO A 75 24.06 -10.74 20.85
CA PRO A 75 23.56 -9.36 20.88
C PRO A 75 24.64 -8.33 21.23
N GLY A 76 25.56 -8.66 22.15
CA GLY A 76 26.63 -7.76 22.56
C GLY A 76 27.73 -7.54 21.51
N ARG A 77 27.74 -8.29 20.40
CA ARG A 77 28.77 -8.21 19.34
C ARG A 77 28.20 -8.01 17.95
N PHE A 78 26.96 -8.46 17.68
CA PHE A 78 26.32 -8.33 16.38
C PHE A 78 26.13 -6.86 15.99
N GLN A 79 26.45 -6.52 14.73
CA GLN A 79 26.34 -5.15 14.23
C GLN A 79 25.57 -5.07 12.92
N LEU A 80 24.80 -3.98 12.77
CA LEU A 80 24.22 -3.55 11.51
C LEU A 80 25.08 -2.40 10.99
N VAL A 81 25.71 -2.59 9.83
CA VAL A 81 26.71 -1.65 9.31
C VAL A 81 26.51 -1.38 7.82
N HIS A 82 27.09 -0.29 7.33
CA HIS A 82 27.19 -0.04 5.91
C HIS A 82 28.23 -0.97 5.30
N GLY A 83 27.87 -1.70 4.24
CA GLY A 83 28.78 -2.61 3.55
C GLY A 83 29.79 -1.87 2.67
N ALA A 84 30.91 -2.54 2.39
CA ALA A 84 31.94 -2.00 1.51
C ALA A 84 31.38 -1.74 0.09
N GLY A 85 31.64 -0.55 -0.46
CA GLY A 85 31.16 -0.14 -1.78
C GLY A 85 29.73 0.39 -1.82
N SER A 86 29.04 0.48 -0.69
CA SER A 86 27.73 1.14 -0.60
C SER A 86 27.82 2.62 -0.96
N SER A 87 26.88 3.13 -1.76
CA SER A 87 26.73 4.57 -1.99
C SER A 87 26.19 5.30 -0.76
N ALA A 88 25.37 4.62 0.05
CA ALA A 88 24.97 5.12 1.35
C ALA A 88 26.13 4.98 2.35
N GLN A 89 26.40 6.08 3.06
CA GLN A 89 27.50 6.21 4.01
C GLN A 89 26.95 6.48 5.42
N PRO A 90 27.79 6.50 6.47
CA PRO A 90 27.33 6.78 7.83
C PRO A 90 26.54 8.09 8.02
N SER A 91 26.66 9.04 7.09
CA SER A 91 25.86 10.27 7.04
C SER A 91 24.39 10.06 6.67
N CYS A 92 24.01 8.88 6.15
CA CYS A 92 22.63 8.54 5.83
C CYS A 92 21.80 8.33 7.11
N GLY A 93 21.18 9.40 7.61
CA GLY A 93 20.40 9.37 8.85
C GLY A 93 19.27 8.35 8.83
N LEU A 94 18.61 8.19 7.69
CA LEU A 94 17.53 7.21 7.48
C LEU A 94 17.99 5.77 7.79
N LEU A 95 19.12 5.34 7.23
CA LEU A 95 19.63 3.99 7.46
C LEU A 95 20.19 3.83 8.88
N GLN A 96 20.84 4.85 9.44
CA GLN A 96 21.32 4.80 10.83
C GLN A 96 20.18 4.62 11.83
N ASP A 97 19.08 5.33 11.62
CA ASP A 97 17.88 5.21 12.45
C ASP A 97 17.21 3.84 12.25
N ALA A 98 17.21 3.32 11.02
CA ALA A 98 16.75 1.96 10.74
C ALA A 98 17.61 0.90 11.45
N PHE A 99 18.94 1.00 11.40
CA PHE A 99 19.84 0.05 12.05
C PHE A 99 19.58 0.01 13.56
N ARG A 100 19.50 1.19 14.20
CA ARG A 100 19.21 1.28 15.64
C ARG A 100 17.86 0.67 15.99
N ARG A 101 16.84 0.97 15.20
CA ARG A 101 15.47 0.47 15.42
C ARG A 101 15.37 -1.04 15.26
N TYR A 102 15.89 -1.60 14.16
CA TYR A 102 15.84 -3.04 13.92
C TYR A 102 16.70 -3.83 14.91
N TYR A 103 17.83 -3.28 15.35
CA TYR A 103 18.60 -3.87 16.44
C TYR A 103 17.75 -4.00 17.72
N GLU A 104 16.99 -2.94 18.09
CA GLU A 104 16.10 -2.99 19.25
C GLU A 104 14.90 -3.94 19.05
N TYR A 105 14.38 -4.10 17.83
CA TYR A 105 13.35 -5.10 17.54
C TYR A 105 13.85 -6.53 17.74
N MET A 106 15.07 -6.84 17.26
CA MET A 106 15.64 -8.17 17.39
C MET A 106 16.06 -8.50 18.83
N PHE A 107 16.63 -7.54 19.58
CA PHE A 107 17.30 -7.84 20.85
C PHE A 107 16.77 -7.09 22.09
N GLY A 108 15.92 -6.08 21.92
CA GLY A 108 15.50 -5.17 22.99
C GLY A 108 14.71 -5.86 24.11
N HIS A 109 13.90 -6.87 23.78
CA HIS A 109 13.09 -7.60 24.76
C HIS A 109 13.93 -8.45 25.74
N SER A 110 15.02 -9.07 25.27
CA SER A 110 15.85 -9.95 26.11
C SER A 110 16.76 -9.20 27.08
N ARG A 111 17.03 -7.91 26.86
CA ARG A 111 17.66 -7.04 27.90
C ARG A 111 16.83 -6.97 29.18
N ARG A 112 15.49 -7.09 29.09
CA ARG A 112 14.59 -7.05 30.26
C ARG A 112 14.48 -8.38 31.02
N ARG A 113 14.76 -9.52 30.36
CA ARG A 113 14.65 -10.87 30.95
C ARG A 113 15.93 -11.38 31.65
N ARG A 114 17.07 -10.69 31.52
CA ARG A 114 18.37 -11.13 32.05
C ARG A 114 18.56 -11.08 33.57
N TRP A 115 17.52 -10.77 34.36
CA TRP A 115 17.57 -10.94 35.82
C TRP A 115 17.27 -12.41 36.17
N GLY A 116 18.30 -13.26 36.14
CA GLY A 116 18.30 -14.52 36.91
C GLY A 116 18.68 -15.84 36.22
N ARG A 117 18.98 -15.87 34.91
CA ARG A 117 19.42 -17.13 34.25
C ARG A 117 20.95 -17.20 34.10
N ARG A 118 21.56 -18.24 34.67
CA ARG A 118 22.98 -18.59 34.49
C ARG A 118 23.21 -19.09 33.05
N PRO A 119 24.32 -18.71 32.40
CA PRO A 119 24.67 -19.30 31.11
C PRO A 119 25.21 -20.73 31.33
N LEU A 120 24.62 -21.72 30.66
CA LEU A 120 25.12 -23.09 30.63
C LEU A 120 25.28 -23.54 29.17
N ALA A 121 26.51 -23.94 28.85
CA ALA A 121 27.04 -24.49 27.59
C ALA A 121 26.77 -23.68 26.30
N ALA A 122 27.85 -23.17 25.70
CA ALA A 122 27.82 -22.66 24.33
C ALA A 122 27.46 -23.81 23.38
N ARG A 123 26.35 -23.69 22.65
CA ARG A 123 26.18 -24.46 21.42
C ARG A 123 27.30 -24.05 20.46
N ALA A 124 27.89 -25.02 19.77
CA ALA A 124 29.00 -24.82 18.84
C ALA A 124 28.53 -24.28 17.47
N GLU A 125 27.43 -23.54 17.43
CA GLU A 125 26.97 -22.92 16.19
C GLU A 125 27.93 -21.80 15.80
N PRO A 126 28.22 -21.65 14.51
CA PRO A 126 29.02 -20.54 14.02
C PRO A 126 28.35 -19.19 14.28
N GLU A 127 29.15 -18.16 14.55
CA GLU A 127 28.64 -16.83 14.87
C GLU A 127 28.46 -15.98 13.60
N LEU A 128 27.27 -15.40 13.44
CA LEU A 128 27.00 -14.32 12.51
C LEU A 128 27.33 -13.00 13.22
N SER A 129 28.38 -12.32 12.74
CA SER A 129 28.94 -11.13 13.40
C SER A 129 28.32 -9.82 12.91
N GLU A 130 27.95 -9.75 11.63
CA GLU A 130 27.50 -8.50 11.01
C GLU A 130 26.39 -8.78 9.99
N LEU A 131 25.50 -7.79 9.83
CA LEU A 131 24.73 -7.60 8.60
C LEU A 131 25.20 -6.31 7.92
N GLN A 132 25.79 -6.46 6.74
CA GLN A 132 26.27 -5.37 5.91
C GLN A 132 25.20 -4.94 4.90
N VAL A 133 24.81 -3.68 4.94
CA VAL A 133 23.82 -3.10 4.03
C VAL A 133 24.51 -2.32 2.92
N VAL A 134 24.26 -2.69 1.66
CA VAL A 134 24.86 -2.10 0.46
C VAL A 134 23.79 -1.48 -0.41
N ILE A 135 23.91 -0.17 -0.66
CA ILE A 135 23.08 0.55 -1.62
C ILE A 135 23.85 0.73 -2.93
N GLU A 136 23.24 0.33 -4.04
CA GLU A 136 23.89 0.26 -5.36
C GLU A 136 23.64 1.49 -6.23
N ALA A 137 22.53 2.22 -6.01
CA ALA A 137 22.22 3.43 -6.77
C ALA A 137 23.26 4.53 -6.51
N PRO A 138 23.63 5.34 -7.53
CA PRO A 138 24.55 6.46 -7.34
C PRO A 138 24.06 7.50 -6.32
N ASP A 139 22.76 7.78 -6.34
CA ASP A 139 22.07 8.52 -5.28
C ASP A 139 21.30 7.49 -4.42
N PRO A 140 21.67 7.30 -3.15
CA PRO A 140 21.01 6.32 -2.31
C PRO A 140 19.55 6.69 -1.97
N GLY A 141 19.15 7.96 -2.12
CA GLY A 141 17.81 8.43 -1.74
C GLY A 141 17.63 8.70 -0.24
N CYS A 142 18.73 8.82 0.53
CA CYS A 142 18.69 9.03 1.99
C CYS A 142 17.95 10.31 2.43
N GLU A 143 18.00 11.36 1.61
CA GLU A 143 17.36 12.67 1.86
C GLU A 143 16.10 12.88 1.02
N SER A 144 15.76 11.92 0.16
CA SER A 144 14.61 12.00 -0.74
C SER A 144 13.35 11.46 -0.07
N TYR A 145 12.19 11.79 -0.64
CA TYR A 145 10.93 11.14 -0.31
C TYR A 145 10.69 9.94 -1.23
N PRO A 146 10.10 8.84 -0.73
CA PRO A 146 9.69 7.74 -1.59
C PRO A 146 8.61 8.23 -2.57
N HIS A 147 8.54 7.62 -3.75
CA HIS A 147 7.54 7.88 -4.78
C HIS A 147 7.11 6.56 -5.45
N LEU A 148 6.11 6.60 -6.33
CA LEU A 148 5.56 5.38 -6.96
C LEU A 148 6.61 4.54 -7.72
N GLY A 149 7.65 5.18 -8.24
CA GLY A 149 8.74 4.54 -8.97
C GLY A 149 9.96 4.15 -8.12
N SER A 150 9.91 4.38 -6.80
CA SER A 150 11.02 4.03 -5.90
C SER A 150 11.26 2.51 -5.88
N SER A 151 12.53 2.11 -5.95
CA SER A 151 12.88 0.70 -5.98
C SER A 151 12.87 0.10 -4.58
N GLU A 152 11.96 -0.84 -4.35
CA GLU A 152 11.83 -1.58 -3.09
C GLU A 152 12.42 -3.01 -3.16
N ALA A 153 13.07 -3.35 -4.27
CA ALA A 153 13.71 -4.64 -4.47
C ALA A 153 14.99 -4.78 -3.62
N TYR A 154 15.23 -5.97 -3.09
CA TYR A 154 16.44 -6.28 -2.34
C TYR A 154 16.86 -7.74 -2.50
N HIS A 155 18.13 -7.98 -2.24
CA HIS A 155 18.75 -9.30 -2.17
C HIS A 155 19.41 -9.46 -0.79
N LEU A 156 19.04 -10.51 -0.06
CA LEU A 156 19.57 -10.79 1.28
C LEU A 156 20.24 -12.17 1.28
N THR A 157 21.53 -12.19 1.63
CA THR A 157 22.32 -13.41 1.82
C THR A 157 22.68 -13.52 3.30
N VAL A 158 22.27 -14.59 3.96
CA VAL A 158 22.59 -14.89 5.36
C VAL A 158 23.57 -16.05 5.39
N THR A 159 24.86 -15.73 5.59
CA THR A 159 25.97 -16.68 5.64
C THR A 159 26.98 -16.24 6.70
N GLU A 160 27.72 -17.17 7.29
CA GLU A 160 28.83 -16.81 8.18
C GLU A 160 30.03 -16.20 7.41
N PRO A 161 30.85 -15.35 8.05
CA PRO A 161 30.60 -14.67 9.31
C PRO A 161 29.78 -13.38 9.14
N VAL A 162 29.42 -13.01 7.90
CA VAL A 162 28.79 -11.74 7.53
C VAL A 162 27.62 -11.98 6.59
N ALA A 163 26.44 -11.50 6.99
CA ALA A 163 25.27 -11.41 6.14
C ALA A 163 25.34 -10.14 5.30
N VAL A 164 24.76 -10.16 4.11
CA VAL A 164 24.77 -9.02 3.19
C VAL A 164 23.35 -8.75 2.69
N LEU A 165 22.89 -7.51 2.89
CA LEU A 165 21.67 -6.99 2.32
C LEU A 165 22.02 -5.97 1.23
N LYS A 166 21.74 -6.31 -0.03
CA LYS A 166 21.91 -5.42 -1.17
C LYS A 166 20.56 -4.88 -1.63
N ALA A 167 20.50 -3.60 -1.94
CA ALA A 167 19.34 -2.97 -2.54
C ALA A 167 19.78 -1.88 -3.52
N TYR A 168 18.95 -1.61 -4.53
CA TYR A 168 19.25 -0.51 -5.45
C TYR A 168 19.12 0.84 -4.73
N GLU A 169 18.01 1.08 -4.02
CA GLU A 169 17.76 2.30 -3.23
C GLU A 169 17.57 1.97 -1.75
N VAL A 170 17.61 2.98 -0.87
CA VAL A 170 17.39 2.82 0.58
C VAL A 170 16.06 2.16 0.93
N TRP A 171 15.04 2.28 0.06
CA TRP A 171 13.71 1.71 0.31
C TRP A 171 13.74 0.19 0.32
N GLY A 172 14.43 -0.44 -0.63
CA GLY A 172 14.64 -1.89 -0.64
C GLY A 172 15.41 -2.37 0.59
N ALA A 173 16.40 -1.60 1.06
CA ALA A 173 17.11 -1.93 2.29
C ALA A 173 16.20 -1.89 3.53
N LEU A 174 15.27 -0.93 3.63
CA LEU A 174 14.27 -0.93 4.72
C LEU A 174 13.39 -2.19 4.72
N ARG A 175 13.03 -2.71 3.55
CA ARG A 175 12.25 -3.95 3.40
C ARG A 175 13.06 -5.19 3.75
N GLY A 176 14.31 -5.24 3.32
CA GLY A 176 15.22 -6.33 3.65
C GLY A 176 15.61 -6.39 5.13
N LEU A 177 15.72 -5.23 5.80
CA LEU A 177 15.92 -5.17 7.25
C LEU A 177 14.72 -5.73 8.02
N GLU A 178 13.49 -5.45 7.56
CA GLU A 178 12.29 -6.09 8.12
C GLU A 178 12.40 -7.60 7.98
N THR A 179 12.61 -8.10 6.75
CA THR A 179 12.74 -9.54 6.49
C THR A 179 13.84 -10.19 7.33
N PHE A 180 15.02 -9.58 7.43
CA PHE A 180 16.10 -10.10 8.28
C PHE A 180 15.67 -10.20 9.74
N SER A 181 14.98 -9.19 10.27
CA SER A 181 14.50 -9.20 11.66
C SER A 181 13.49 -10.33 11.93
N GLN A 182 12.73 -10.76 10.91
CA GLN A 182 11.79 -11.87 11.01
C GLN A 182 12.46 -13.25 10.96
N LEU A 183 13.66 -13.35 10.37
CA LEU A 183 14.44 -14.60 10.35
C LEU A 183 15.11 -14.89 11.70
N VAL A 184 15.40 -13.84 12.47
CA VAL A 184 15.98 -13.97 13.81
C VAL A 184 14.93 -14.51 14.77
N HIS A 185 15.28 -15.60 15.45
CA HIS A 185 14.42 -16.22 16.47
C HIS A 185 15.24 -16.57 17.72
N GLU A 186 14.54 -16.76 18.84
CA GLU A 186 15.13 -17.16 20.13
C GLU A 186 14.81 -18.65 20.36
N ASP A 187 15.83 -19.45 20.66
CA ASP A 187 15.61 -20.84 21.09
C ASP A 187 15.09 -20.93 22.54
N ASP A 188 14.70 -22.13 22.97
CA ASP A 188 14.19 -22.37 24.34
C ASP A 188 15.16 -21.94 25.46
N TYR A 189 16.45 -21.83 25.14
CA TYR A 189 17.52 -21.46 26.06
C TYR A 189 17.84 -19.97 26.06
N GLY A 190 17.25 -19.19 25.15
CA GLY A 190 17.45 -17.76 25.02
C GLY A 190 18.59 -17.35 24.08
N SER A 191 19.05 -18.27 23.24
CA SER A 191 20.05 -17.98 22.20
C SER A 191 19.35 -17.44 20.96
N PHE A 192 19.90 -16.36 20.40
CA PHE A 192 19.42 -15.83 19.13
C PHE A 192 20.05 -16.60 17.97
N LEU A 193 19.20 -17.11 17.09
CA LEU A 193 19.57 -17.94 15.96
C LEU A 193 18.97 -17.37 14.68
N VAL A 194 19.62 -17.67 13.57
CA VAL A 194 19.12 -17.47 12.20
C VAL A 194 19.57 -18.62 11.34
N ASN A 195 18.76 -19.03 10.36
CA ASN A 195 19.18 -20.03 9.40
C ASN A 195 19.94 -19.38 8.25
N GLU A 196 20.94 -20.10 7.72
CA GLU A 196 21.54 -19.73 6.45
C GLU A 196 20.46 -19.68 5.37
N SER A 197 20.44 -18.60 4.62
CA SER A 197 19.38 -18.35 3.65
C SER A 197 19.82 -17.39 2.55
N GLU A 198 19.12 -17.45 1.43
CA GLU A 198 19.22 -16.52 0.33
C GLU A 198 17.82 -16.07 -0.06
N ILE A 199 17.62 -14.76 -0.21
CA ILE A 199 16.33 -14.15 -0.51
C ILE A 199 16.49 -13.15 -1.65
N ASN A 200 15.61 -13.26 -2.64
CA ASN A 200 15.44 -12.29 -3.71
C ASN A 200 13.99 -11.81 -3.65
N ASP A 201 13.77 -10.53 -3.38
CA ASP A 201 12.43 -10.05 -3.07
C ASP A 201 12.15 -8.66 -3.63
N PHE A 202 10.90 -8.45 -4.01
CA PHE A 202 10.38 -7.20 -4.58
C PHE A 202 8.85 -7.22 -4.49
N PRO A 203 8.19 -6.05 -4.42
CA PRO A 203 6.74 -6.01 -4.36
C PRO A 203 6.10 -6.37 -5.69
N ARG A 204 4.96 -7.06 -5.64
CA ARG A 204 4.10 -7.32 -6.80
C ARG A 204 3.45 -6.03 -7.32
N PHE A 205 3.05 -5.14 -6.43
CA PHE A 205 2.42 -3.85 -6.74
C PHE A 205 3.15 -2.70 -6.06
N ALA A 206 3.29 -1.57 -6.76
CA ALA A 206 4.03 -0.41 -6.27
C ALA A 206 3.23 0.45 -5.29
N HIS A 207 1.89 0.43 -5.35
CA HIS A 207 1.02 1.20 -4.46
C HIS A 207 0.36 0.29 -3.43
N ARG A 208 0.77 0.37 -2.16
CA ARG A 208 0.27 -0.48 -1.07
C ARG A 208 -0.14 0.41 0.09
N GLY A 209 -1.42 0.74 0.13
CA GLY A 209 -1.97 1.78 0.99
C GLY A 209 -2.74 1.28 2.21
N ILE A 210 -2.74 2.11 3.25
CA ILE A 210 -3.71 2.09 4.34
C ILE A 210 -4.39 3.46 4.35
N LEU A 211 -5.73 3.47 4.26
CA LEU A 211 -6.52 4.68 4.50
C LEU A 211 -6.83 4.81 5.99
N LEU A 212 -6.45 5.93 6.57
CA LEU A 212 -6.85 6.35 7.92
C LEU A 212 -7.71 7.60 7.86
N ASP A 213 -8.95 7.47 8.33
CA ASP A 213 -9.88 8.58 8.51
C ASP A 213 -9.66 9.25 9.87
N THR A 214 -9.27 10.51 9.85
CA THR A 214 -9.07 11.32 11.04
C THR A 214 -10.11 12.41 11.24
N SER A 215 -11.17 12.39 10.44
CA SER A 215 -12.25 13.36 10.52
C SER A 215 -13.43 12.84 11.33
N ARG A 216 -13.91 11.63 11.02
CA ARG A 216 -15.05 11.02 11.72
C ARG A 216 -14.75 10.83 13.20
N HIS A 217 -13.50 10.51 13.52
CA HIS A 217 -12.91 10.68 14.85
C HIS A 217 -11.46 11.16 14.72
N TYR A 218 -11.05 12.07 15.60
CA TYR A 218 -9.66 12.50 15.66
C TYR A 218 -8.75 11.37 16.15
N LEU A 219 -7.64 11.12 15.43
CA LEU A 219 -6.60 10.19 15.88
C LEU A 219 -5.42 10.96 16.49
N PRO A 220 -5.05 10.72 17.76
CA PRO A 220 -3.84 11.28 18.34
C PRO A 220 -2.61 10.92 17.51
N LEU A 221 -1.64 11.84 17.44
CA LEU A 221 -0.42 11.65 16.66
C LEU A 221 0.28 10.32 16.98
N LYS A 222 0.35 9.94 18.25
CA LYS A 222 0.91 8.65 18.68
C LYS A 222 0.24 7.45 17.99
N SER A 223 -1.08 7.48 17.80
CA SER A 223 -1.81 6.40 17.12
C SER A 223 -1.42 6.31 15.65
N ILE A 224 -1.28 7.44 14.95
CA ILE A 224 -0.82 7.49 13.56
C ILE A 224 0.62 6.95 13.46
N LEU A 225 1.54 7.45 14.30
CA LEU A 225 2.94 7.01 14.28
C LEU A 225 3.09 5.51 14.59
N THR A 226 2.32 4.99 15.55
CA THR A 226 2.33 3.55 15.87
C THR A 226 1.84 2.71 14.70
N ASN A 227 0.89 3.20 13.91
CA ASN A 227 0.41 2.48 12.74
C ASN A 227 1.36 2.61 11.54
N LEU A 228 2.12 3.70 11.43
CA LEU A 228 3.25 3.78 10.48
C LEU A 228 4.34 2.74 10.79
N ASP A 229 4.60 2.45 12.07
CA ASP A 229 5.47 1.32 12.45
C ASP A 229 4.88 -0.02 11.99
N ALA A 230 3.61 -0.28 12.27
CA ALA A 230 2.95 -1.52 11.85
C ALA A 230 2.88 -1.68 10.32
N MET A 231 2.67 -0.58 9.58
CA MET A 231 2.74 -0.55 8.13
C MET A 231 4.12 -0.96 7.63
N ALA A 232 5.20 -0.48 8.26
CA ALA A 232 6.56 -0.86 7.90
C ALA A 232 6.81 -2.37 8.11
N PHE A 233 6.32 -2.94 9.23
CA PHE A 233 6.42 -4.39 9.50
C PHE A 233 5.71 -5.24 8.44
N ASN A 234 4.63 -4.69 7.85
CA ASN A 234 3.81 -5.33 6.83
C ASN A 234 4.17 -4.91 5.40
N LYS A 235 5.27 -4.15 5.23
CA LYS A 235 5.76 -3.63 3.94
C LYS A 235 4.72 -2.79 3.14
N PHE A 236 3.76 -2.17 3.83
CA PHE A 236 2.96 -1.09 3.25
C PHE A 236 3.84 0.15 3.01
N ASN A 237 3.50 0.94 1.99
CA ASN A 237 4.32 2.09 1.56
C ASN A 237 3.51 3.35 1.27
N VAL A 238 2.20 3.36 1.48
CA VAL A 238 1.33 4.54 1.34
C VAL A 238 0.46 4.67 2.58
N LEU A 239 0.54 5.82 3.25
CA LEU A 239 -0.49 6.31 4.15
C LEU A 239 -1.40 7.21 3.32
N HIS A 240 -2.61 6.72 3.04
CA HIS A 240 -3.69 7.54 2.53
C HIS A 240 -4.34 8.21 3.74
N TRP A 241 -4.07 9.51 3.89
CA TRP A 241 -4.55 10.26 5.05
C TRP A 241 -5.81 11.03 4.66
N HIS A 242 -6.96 10.41 4.92
CA HIS A 242 -8.27 11.05 4.87
C HIS A 242 -8.43 12.00 6.05
N ILE A 243 -7.95 13.23 5.86
CA ILE A 243 -7.63 14.13 6.98
C ILE A 243 -8.82 14.96 7.45
N VAL A 244 -9.79 15.24 6.57
CA VAL A 244 -10.97 16.07 6.82
C VAL A 244 -12.19 15.46 6.11
N ASP A 245 -13.39 15.69 6.65
CA ASP A 245 -14.68 15.21 6.12
C ASP A 245 -15.81 16.08 6.72
N ASP A 246 -17.08 15.68 6.62
CA ASP A 246 -18.25 16.36 7.15
C ASP A 246 -18.16 16.69 8.64
N GLN A 247 -17.68 15.75 9.44
CA GLN A 247 -17.81 15.81 10.89
C GLN A 247 -16.77 16.73 11.53
N SER A 248 -15.53 16.74 11.03
CA SER A 248 -14.50 17.64 11.54
C SER A 248 -13.44 18.07 10.52
N PHE A 249 -12.83 19.23 10.79
CA PHE A 249 -11.69 19.76 10.03
C PHE A 249 -10.47 19.89 10.97
N PRO A 250 -9.74 18.80 11.27
CA PRO A 250 -8.60 18.86 12.19
C PRO A 250 -7.33 19.43 11.56
N TYR A 251 -7.20 19.47 10.23
CA TYR A 251 -6.01 20.03 9.57
C TYR A 251 -5.89 21.54 9.81
N GLN A 252 -4.78 21.99 10.39
CA GLN A 252 -4.55 23.41 10.60
C GLN A 252 -3.91 24.06 9.36
N SER A 253 -4.74 24.70 8.55
CA SER A 253 -4.26 25.49 7.42
C SER A 253 -3.59 26.79 7.86
N ILE A 254 -2.48 27.16 7.22
CA ILE A 254 -1.78 28.42 7.48
C ILE A 254 -2.51 29.59 6.80
N TYR A 255 -2.98 29.38 5.57
CA TYR A 255 -3.71 30.38 4.79
C TYR A 255 -5.15 30.57 5.29
N PHE A 256 -5.75 29.52 5.84
CA PHE A 256 -7.14 29.54 6.31
C PHE A 256 -7.29 28.97 7.75
N PRO A 257 -6.77 29.66 8.78
CA PRO A 257 -6.81 29.17 10.17
C PRO A 257 -8.23 28.89 10.69
N GLU A 258 -9.20 29.67 10.20
CA GLU A 258 -10.61 29.55 10.57
C GLU A 258 -11.23 28.18 10.24
N LEU A 259 -10.65 27.44 9.27
CA LEU A 259 -11.11 26.08 8.93
C LEU A 259 -10.97 25.14 10.13
N SER A 260 -9.80 25.07 10.76
CA SER A 260 -9.62 24.25 11.96
C SER A 260 -10.24 24.90 13.20
N ASP A 261 -10.13 26.23 13.34
CA ASP A 261 -10.61 26.93 14.55
C ASP A 261 -12.12 26.76 14.76
N LYS A 262 -12.88 26.59 13.68
CA LYS A 262 -14.34 26.40 13.70
C LYS A 262 -14.80 25.03 13.23
N GLY A 263 -13.97 24.31 12.47
CA GLY A 263 -14.28 23.02 11.86
C GLY A 263 -13.85 21.82 12.70
N ALA A 264 -12.80 21.94 13.52
CA ALA A 264 -12.35 20.84 14.37
C ALA A 264 -13.34 20.56 15.53
N TYR A 265 -13.28 19.35 16.09
CA TYR A 265 -14.09 19.01 17.27
C TYR A 265 -13.76 19.88 18.49
N SER A 266 -12.49 20.23 18.66
CA SER A 266 -12.03 21.21 19.66
C SER A 266 -10.66 21.75 19.27
N CYS A 267 -10.24 22.88 19.85
CA CYS A 267 -8.91 23.46 19.64
C CYS A 267 -7.73 22.54 20.00
N ASN A 268 -7.95 21.48 20.79
CA ASN A 268 -6.92 20.49 21.15
C ASN A 268 -6.90 19.26 20.23
N LEU A 269 -7.87 19.15 19.31
CA LEU A 269 -8.02 18.01 18.40
C LEU A 269 -7.75 18.49 16.96
N ILE A 270 -6.56 19.05 16.77
CA ILE A 270 -6.06 19.57 15.50
C ILE A 270 -4.71 18.93 15.17
N TYR A 271 -4.36 18.93 13.89
CA TYR A 271 -3.03 18.62 13.39
C TYR A 271 -2.35 19.91 12.99
N THR A 272 -1.41 20.36 13.83
CA THR A 272 -0.62 21.56 13.56
C THR A 272 0.34 21.33 12.39
N PRO A 273 0.91 22.39 11.79
CA PRO A 273 1.97 22.24 10.79
C PRO A 273 3.20 21.47 11.31
N ALA A 274 3.43 21.42 12.62
CA ALA A 274 4.50 20.61 13.20
C ALA A 274 4.11 19.12 13.24
N ASP A 275 2.86 18.81 13.60
CA ASP A 275 2.35 17.43 13.63
C ASP A 275 2.36 16.81 12.23
N VAL A 276 1.88 17.55 11.22
CA VAL A 276 1.87 17.08 9.82
C VAL A 276 3.30 16.80 9.33
N ARG A 277 4.26 17.70 9.60
CA ARG A 277 5.68 17.47 9.28
C ARG A 277 6.25 16.25 10.00
N LEU A 278 5.86 16.03 11.26
CA LEU A 278 6.31 14.86 12.01
C LEU A 278 5.79 13.57 11.37
N VAL A 279 4.50 13.50 10.99
CA VAL A 279 3.93 12.33 10.31
C VAL A 279 4.67 12.06 9.00
N ILE A 280 4.86 13.10 8.17
CA ILE A 280 5.56 13.01 6.88
C ILE A 280 6.98 12.48 7.05
N GLU A 281 7.77 13.03 7.98
CA GLU A 281 9.15 12.58 8.18
C GLU A 281 9.21 11.18 8.81
N TYR A 282 8.33 10.88 9.77
CA TYR A 282 8.28 9.56 10.40
C TYR A 282 7.93 8.46 9.41
N ALA A 283 7.02 8.76 8.47
CA ALA A 283 6.67 7.90 7.34
C ALA A 283 7.85 7.75 6.36
N ARG A 284 8.51 8.86 5.99
CA ARG A 284 9.69 8.85 5.10
C ARG A 284 10.81 7.96 5.63
N LEU A 285 11.12 8.03 6.92
CA LEU A 285 12.13 7.18 7.58
C LEU A 285 11.79 5.67 7.57
N ARG A 286 10.57 5.32 7.14
CA ARG A 286 10.07 3.95 6.94
C ARG A 286 9.77 3.63 5.48
N GLY A 287 10.10 4.54 4.56
CA GLY A 287 9.79 4.41 3.14
C GLY A 287 8.28 4.38 2.90
N ILE A 288 7.52 5.17 3.65
CA ILE A 288 6.07 5.32 3.50
C ILE A 288 5.79 6.72 2.94
N ARG A 289 5.04 6.77 1.85
CA ARG A 289 4.47 7.97 1.23
C ARG A 289 3.28 8.44 2.05
N VAL A 290 3.08 9.76 2.14
CA VAL A 290 1.88 10.33 2.77
C VAL A 290 1.09 11.05 1.68
N ILE A 291 -0.01 10.44 1.26
CA ILE A 291 -0.93 11.02 0.27
C ILE A 291 -2.08 11.67 1.06
N PRO A 292 -2.19 13.00 1.06
CA PRO A 292 -3.30 13.66 1.70
C PRO A 292 -4.57 13.53 0.85
N GLU A 293 -5.70 13.28 1.51
CA GLU A 293 -7.01 13.46 0.91
C GLU A 293 -7.72 14.67 1.49
N PHE A 294 -8.15 15.54 0.59
CA PHE A 294 -9.02 16.67 0.89
C PHE A 294 -10.22 16.59 -0.03
N ASP A 295 -11.17 15.74 0.37
CA ASP A 295 -12.31 15.38 -0.43
C ASP A 295 -13.27 16.54 -0.67
N THR A 296 -13.66 16.71 -1.93
CA THR A 296 -14.62 17.70 -2.41
C THR A 296 -15.32 17.20 -3.69
N PRO A 297 -16.56 17.62 -4.01
CA PRO A 297 -17.38 18.62 -3.32
C PRO A 297 -18.29 18.05 -2.24
N GLY A 298 -18.41 16.72 -2.14
CA GLY A 298 -19.06 16.01 -1.03
C GLY A 298 -18.31 16.19 0.28
N HIS A 299 -18.79 15.56 1.36
CA HIS A 299 -18.04 15.41 2.62
C HIS A 299 -17.35 16.67 3.16
N THR A 300 -18.00 17.83 3.03
CA THR A 300 -17.40 19.16 3.27
C THR A 300 -18.15 20.01 4.31
N GLN A 301 -19.07 19.44 5.07
CA GLN A 301 -19.85 20.19 6.05
C GLN A 301 -18.98 20.92 7.10
N SER A 302 -17.86 20.33 7.50
CA SER A 302 -16.91 20.95 8.45
C SER A 302 -16.22 22.20 7.87
N TRP A 303 -16.00 22.24 6.55
CA TRP A 303 -15.31 23.32 5.86
C TRP A 303 -16.10 24.62 5.91
N GLY A 304 -17.43 24.52 5.74
CA GLY A 304 -18.35 25.66 5.76
C GLY A 304 -18.40 26.42 7.09
N LYS A 305 -17.93 25.81 8.19
CA LYS A 305 -17.83 26.48 9.49
C LYS A 305 -16.74 27.57 9.48
N GLY A 306 -15.63 27.31 8.78
CA GLY A 306 -14.49 28.22 8.68
C GLY A 306 -14.50 29.13 7.46
N GLN A 307 -15.05 28.65 6.34
CA GLN A 307 -15.09 29.40 5.08
C GLN A 307 -16.54 29.76 4.71
N LYS A 308 -16.86 31.05 4.84
CA LYS A 308 -18.19 31.58 4.47
C LYS A 308 -18.44 31.45 2.96
N ASP A 309 -19.70 31.24 2.62
CA ASP A 309 -20.22 31.16 1.24
C ASP A 309 -19.58 30.05 0.38
N LEU A 310 -18.90 29.07 1.01
CA LEU A 310 -18.32 27.93 0.32
C LEU A 310 -19.35 26.84 0.02
N LEU A 311 -20.20 26.50 1.00
CA LEU A 311 -21.19 25.42 0.87
C LEU A 311 -22.50 25.93 0.29
N THR A 312 -23.23 25.04 -0.39
CA THR A 312 -24.52 25.40 -0.98
C THR A 312 -25.62 25.47 0.09
N PRO A 313 -26.36 26.58 0.23
CA PRO A 313 -27.54 26.63 1.09
C PRO A 313 -28.68 25.79 0.50
N CYS A 314 -29.31 24.96 1.32
CA CYS A 314 -30.43 24.12 0.90
C CYS A 314 -31.78 24.81 1.11
N TYR A 315 -32.76 24.43 0.28
CA TYR A 315 -34.10 25.00 0.28
C TYR A 315 -35.17 23.91 0.35
N ASN A 316 -36.29 24.22 1.01
CA ASN A 316 -37.50 23.40 0.96
C ASN A 316 -38.70 24.30 0.65
N LYS A 317 -39.45 23.98 -0.41
CA LYS A 317 -40.60 24.79 -0.90
C LYS A 317 -40.27 26.29 -1.04
N GLY A 318 -39.04 26.60 -1.49
CA GLY A 318 -38.58 27.97 -1.73
C GLY A 318 -38.09 28.73 -0.49
N GLN A 319 -38.09 28.11 0.70
CA GLN A 319 -37.55 28.69 1.93
C GLN A 319 -36.21 28.03 2.30
N PRO A 320 -35.20 28.78 2.78
CA PRO A 320 -33.95 28.20 3.28
C PRO A 320 -34.23 27.23 4.44
N THR A 321 -33.62 26.05 4.43
CA THR A 321 -33.74 25.07 5.52
C THR A 321 -32.84 25.39 6.71
N GLY A 322 -31.83 26.24 6.51
CA GLY A 322 -30.74 26.47 7.46
C GLY A 322 -29.65 25.40 7.42
N SER A 323 -29.80 24.37 6.58
CA SER A 323 -28.78 23.35 6.32
C SER A 323 -27.98 23.69 5.06
N PHE A 324 -26.78 23.12 4.99
CA PHE A 324 -25.90 23.21 3.84
C PHE A 324 -25.73 21.83 3.20
N GLY A 325 -25.38 21.82 1.91
CA GLY A 325 -25.03 20.62 1.17
C GLY A 325 -23.60 20.72 0.63
N PRO A 326 -23.29 20.05 -0.49
CA PRO A 326 -21.97 20.09 -1.10
C PRO A 326 -21.46 21.51 -1.37
N ILE A 327 -20.14 21.64 -1.56
CA ILE A 327 -19.49 22.87 -2.02
C ILE A 327 -20.26 23.46 -3.20
N ASN A 328 -20.41 24.79 -3.21
CA ASN A 328 -21.13 25.51 -4.24
C ASN A 328 -20.24 25.74 -5.47
N PRO A 329 -20.48 25.03 -6.59
CA PRO A 329 -19.58 25.06 -7.74
C PRO A 329 -19.85 26.24 -8.69
N ILE A 330 -20.87 27.07 -8.41
CA ILE A 330 -21.27 28.17 -9.31
C ILE A 330 -20.57 29.49 -8.97
N LEU A 331 -19.87 29.55 -7.84
CA LEU A 331 -19.23 30.77 -7.33
C LEU A 331 -17.75 30.79 -7.66
N ASN A 332 -17.26 31.90 -8.22
CA ASN A 332 -15.82 32.08 -8.48
C ASN A 332 -14.99 32.06 -7.19
N THR A 333 -15.58 32.54 -6.07
CA THR A 333 -14.93 32.53 -4.75
C THR A 333 -14.59 31.13 -4.27
N THR A 334 -15.34 30.11 -4.70
CA THR A 334 -15.02 28.69 -4.45
C THR A 334 -13.68 28.34 -5.08
N TYR A 335 -13.49 28.65 -6.37
CA TYR A 335 -12.26 28.31 -7.08
C TYR A 335 -11.06 29.18 -6.65
N ASP A 336 -11.30 30.44 -6.27
CA ASP A 336 -10.25 31.29 -5.67
C ASP A 336 -9.76 30.73 -4.33
N PHE A 337 -10.69 30.21 -3.51
CA PHE A 337 -10.37 29.51 -2.26
C PHE A 337 -9.58 28.22 -2.55
N MET A 338 -10.09 27.36 -3.43
CA MET A 338 -9.45 26.08 -3.78
C MET A 338 -8.06 26.25 -4.36
N THR A 339 -7.86 27.27 -5.21
CA THR A 339 -6.55 27.63 -5.77
C THR A 339 -5.55 27.89 -4.65
N LYS A 340 -5.91 28.75 -3.68
CA LYS A 340 -5.02 29.07 -2.56
C LYS A 340 -4.82 27.88 -1.63
N PHE A 341 -5.87 27.11 -1.37
CA PHE A 341 -5.85 25.96 -0.49
C PHE A 341 -4.92 24.87 -1.04
N PHE A 342 -5.14 24.42 -2.28
CA PHE A 342 -4.28 23.39 -2.90
C PHE A 342 -2.86 23.87 -3.19
N LYS A 343 -2.61 25.18 -3.30
CA LYS A 343 -1.24 25.73 -3.29
C LYS A 343 -0.53 25.45 -1.96
N GLU A 344 -1.23 25.58 -0.84
CA GLU A 344 -0.69 25.21 0.47
C GLU A 344 -0.46 23.70 0.55
N ILE A 345 -1.47 22.88 0.22
CA ILE A 345 -1.37 21.43 0.28
C ILE A 345 -0.20 20.91 -0.56
N SER A 346 -0.05 21.40 -1.80
CA SER A 346 1.06 21.02 -2.68
C SER A 346 2.45 21.39 -2.14
N SER A 347 2.53 22.41 -1.27
CA SER A 347 3.77 22.84 -0.61
C SER A 347 4.03 22.08 0.69
N VAL A 348 2.98 21.67 1.41
CA VAL A 348 3.07 20.96 2.70
C VAL A 348 3.37 19.48 2.50
N PHE A 349 2.70 18.83 1.54
CA PHE A 349 2.81 17.40 1.28
C PHE A 349 3.75 17.15 0.10
N PRO A 350 4.90 16.46 0.32
CA PRO A 350 5.90 16.28 -0.71
C PRO A 350 5.52 15.23 -1.76
N ASP A 351 4.58 14.32 -1.47
CA ASP A 351 4.18 13.25 -2.40
C ASP A 351 3.71 13.82 -3.74
N ALA A 352 3.99 13.11 -4.83
CA ALA A 352 3.61 13.55 -6.17
C ALA A 352 2.10 13.63 -6.37
N TYR A 353 1.32 12.92 -5.55
CA TYR A 353 -0.14 12.82 -5.67
C TYR A 353 -0.87 13.53 -4.52
N ILE A 354 -2.05 14.05 -4.84
CA ILE A 354 -3.07 14.50 -3.88
C ILE A 354 -4.34 13.72 -4.20
N HIS A 355 -4.99 13.14 -3.20
CA HIS A 355 -6.31 12.54 -3.37
C HIS A 355 -7.37 13.65 -3.26
N LEU A 356 -8.20 13.79 -4.29
CA LEU A 356 -9.21 14.85 -4.39
C LEU A 356 -10.60 14.40 -3.95
N GLY A 357 -10.73 13.12 -3.61
CA GLY A 357 -11.98 12.47 -3.26
C GLY A 357 -12.94 12.45 -4.45
N GLY A 358 -14.11 13.05 -4.27
CA GLY A 358 -15.16 13.16 -5.27
C GLY A 358 -16.19 12.04 -5.21
N ASP A 359 -16.35 11.39 -4.06
CA ASP A 359 -17.34 10.34 -3.82
C ASP A 359 -18.68 10.89 -3.29
N GLU A 360 -19.72 10.05 -3.43
CA GLU A 360 -21.03 10.16 -2.77
C GLU A 360 -21.73 11.54 -2.77
N VAL A 361 -21.53 12.36 -3.82
CA VAL A 361 -22.11 13.70 -3.87
C VAL A 361 -23.65 13.67 -3.96
N ASP A 362 -24.33 14.09 -2.88
CA ASP A 362 -25.79 14.25 -2.89
C ASP A 362 -26.23 15.55 -3.59
N PHE A 363 -26.82 15.39 -4.78
CA PHE A 363 -27.34 16.50 -5.57
C PHE A 363 -28.62 17.14 -5.03
N SER A 364 -29.25 16.62 -3.97
CA SER A 364 -30.54 17.10 -3.47
C SER A 364 -30.51 18.58 -3.06
N CYS A 365 -29.44 19.01 -2.41
CA CYS A 365 -29.29 20.41 -2.02
C CYS A 365 -29.12 21.33 -3.24
N TRP A 366 -28.28 20.94 -4.21
CA TRP A 366 -28.13 21.66 -5.48
C TRP A 366 -29.45 21.77 -6.24
N LYS A 367 -30.23 20.69 -6.31
CA LYS A 367 -31.58 20.66 -6.93
C LYS A 367 -32.56 21.63 -6.26
N SER A 368 -32.42 21.79 -4.95
CA SER A 368 -33.28 22.70 -4.19
C SER A 368 -32.97 24.17 -4.44
N ASN A 369 -31.70 24.51 -4.68
CA ASN A 369 -31.21 25.88 -4.75
C ASN A 369 -31.55 26.56 -6.10
N ARG A 370 -32.12 27.76 -6.03
CA ARG A 370 -32.57 28.50 -7.24
C ARG A 370 -31.40 28.98 -8.11
N GLU A 371 -30.34 29.50 -7.49
CA GLU A 371 -29.18 30.04 -8.22
C GLU A 371 -28.43 28.93 -8.94
N VAL A 372 -28.31 27.76 -8.30
CA VAL A 372 -27.74 26.57 -8.94
C VAL A 372 -28.59 26.14 -10.14
N LYS A 373 -29.92 26.10 -10.03
CA LYS A 373 -30.80 25.79 -11.17
C LYS A 373 -30.67 26.80 -12.33
N GLU A 374 -30.50 28.08 -12.01
CA GLU A 374 -30.26 29.10 -13.03
C GLU A 374 -28.92 28.90 -13.74
N PHE A 375 -27.87 28.54 -12.99
CA PHE A 375 -26.56 28.19 -13.54
C PHE A 375 -26.65 26.93 -14.43
N MET A 376 -27.34 25.88 -13.97
CA MET A 376 -27.59 24.66 -14.76
C MET A 376 -28.25 24.97 -16.11
N LYS A 377 -29.24 25.87 -16.12
CA LYS A 377 -29.89 26.33 -17.35
C LYS A 377 -28.92 27.11 -18.24
N LYS A 378 -28.11 28.00 -17.66
CA LYS A 378 -27.13 28.82 -18.40
C LYS A 378 -26.04 27.97 -19.07
N GLN A 379 -25.56 26.94 -18.38
CA GLN A 379 -24.53 26.03 -18.91
C GLN A 379 -25.10 24.94 -19.85
N GLY A 380 -26.42 24.81 -19.94
CA GLY A 380 -27.06 23.78 -20.75
C GLY A 380 -26.95 22.37 -20.15
N PHE A 381 -26.74 22.24 -18.84
CA PHE A 381 -26.65 20.95 -18.15
C PHE A 381 -28.04 20.31 -17.93
N GLY A 382 -29.11 21.09 -18.05
CA GLY A 382 -30.48 20.59 -17.87
C GLY A 382 -30.74 20.17 -16.43
N SER A 383 -31.23 18.94 -16.23
CA SER A 383 -31.48 18.35 -14.90
C SER A 383 -30.42 17.32 -14.46
N ASP A 384 -29.32 17.24 -15.19
CA ASP A 384 -28.25 16.27 -14.98
C ASP A 384 -27.13 16.88 -14.13
N TYR A 385 -27.24 16.75 -12.80
CA TYR A 385 -26.32 17.36 -11.84
C TYR A 385 -24.94 16.70 -11.79
N ALA A 386 -24.79 15.48 -12.33
CA ALA A 386 -23.49 14.86 -12.51
C ALA A 386 -22.59 15.68 -13.46
N LYS A 387 -23.18 16.43 -14.40
CA LYS A 387 -22.44 17.41 -15.22
C LYS A 387 -21.95 18.62 -14.43
N LEU A 388 -22.66 19.01 -13.38
CA LEU A 388 -22.25 20.12 -12.51
C LEU A 388 -21.10 19.71 -11.60
N GLU A 389 -21.16 18.50 -11.06
CA GLU A 389 -20.05 17.88 -10.35
C GLU A 389 -18.84 17.70 -11.27
N SER A 390 -19.05 17.18 -12.48
CA SER A 390 -17.99 17.08 -13.50
C SER A 390 -17.38 18.45 -13.83
N TYR A 391 -18.20 19.50 -13.91
CA TYR A 391 -17.72 20.86 -14.10
C TYR A 391 -16.83 21.31 -12.93
N TYR A 392 -17.26 21.06 -11.70
CA TYR A 392 -16.48 21.38 -10.50
C TYR A 392 -15.13 20.65 -10.47
N ILE A 393 -15.15 19.32 -10.56
CA ILE A 393 -13.95 18.50 -10.37
C ILE A 393 -12.92 18.74 -11.46
N GLN A 394 -13.34 19.06 -12.70
CA GLN A 394 -12.43 19.45 -13.78
C GLN A 394 -11.63 20.72 -13.45
N HIS A 395 -12.26 21.70 -12.80
CA HIS A 395 -11.54 22.91 -12.36
C HIS A 395 -10.55 22.59 -11.24
N ILE A 396 -10.90 21.67 -10.33
CA ILE A 396 -9.98 21.24 -9.25
C ILE A 396 -8.79 20.47 -9.83
N LEU A 397 -9.03 19.56 -10.78
CA LEU A 397 -7.97 18.87 -11.54
C LEU A 397 -7.02 19.87 -12.21
N ASP A 398 -7.55 20.89 -12.89
CA ASP A 398 -6.74 21.94 -13.51
C ASP A 398 -5.90 22.74 -12.50
N ILE A 399 -6.49 23.10 -11.36
CA ILE A 399 -5.79 23.79 -10.26
C ILE A 399 -4.63 22.95 -9.75
N VAL A 400 -4.87 21.67 -9.45
CA VAL A 400 -3.87 20.78 -8.85
C VAL A 400 -2.75 20.45 -9.85
N SER A 401 -3.10 20.20 -11.12
CA SER A 401 -2.14 20.05 -12.21
C SER A 401 -1.24 21.29 -12.36
N SER A 402 -1.76 22.50 -12.14
CA SER A 402 -0.95 23.73 -12.21
C SER A 402 0.18 23.81 -11.17
N TYR A 403 0.10 22.98 -10.11
CA TYR A 403 1.13 22.82 -9.08
C TYR A 403 2.05 21.63 -9.31
N ASN A 404 2.01 21.00 -10.49
CA ASN A 404 2.79 19.82 -10.85
C ASN A 404 2.56 18.63 -9.90
N LYS A 405 1.32 18.45 -9.44
CA LYS A 405 0.89 17.29 -8.66
C LYS A 405 -0.04 16.44 -9.51
N GLY A 406 0.15 15.12 -9.48
CA GLY A 406 -0.81 14.15 -9.98
C GLY A 406 -2.03 14.05 -9.07
N GLN A 407 -3.09 13.40 -9.54
CA GLN A 407 -4.35 13.31 -8.80
C GLN A 407 -4.81 11.87 -8.66
N ILE A 408 -5.39 11.58 -7.50
CA ILE A 408 -6.18 10.38 -7.26
C ILE A 408 -7.62 10.83 -6.96
N ILE A 409 -8.59 10.09 -7.47
CA ILE A 409 -10.03 10.35 -7.31
C ILE A 409 -10.75 9.05 -7.00
N TRP A 410 -11.87 9.14 -6.27
CA TRP A 410 -12.81 8.01 -6.17
C TRP A 410 -13.52 7.78 -7.50
N GLN A 411 -14.01 6.55 -7.69
CA GLN A 411 -14.55 6.08 -8.98
C GLN A 411 -15.73 6.88 -9.52
N GLU A 412 -16.54 7.53 -8.68
CA GLU A 412 -17.73 8.27 -9.12
C GLU A 412 -17.40 9.36 -10.13
N VAL A 413 -16.26 10.02 -9.98
CA VAL A 413 -15.80 11.04 -10.92
C VAL A 413 -15.60 10.46 -12.32
N PHE A 414 -15.09 9.22 -12.42
CA PHE A 414 -14.99 8.47 -13.67
C PHE A 414 -16.37 7.97 -14.16
N ASP A 415 -17.20 7.46 -13.25
CA ASP A 415 -18.53 6.92 -13.54
C ASP A 415 -19.46 7.99 -14.13
N HIS A 416 -19.39 9.21 -13.59
CA HIS A 416 -20.11 10.39 -14.04
C HIS A 416 -19.53 11.05 -15.30
N LYS A 417 -18.51 10.43 -15.91
CA LYS A 417 -17.92 10.81 -17.21
C LYS A 417 -17.28 12.20 -17.19
N ALA A 418 -16.66 12.58 -16.08
CA ALA A 418 -15.80 13.76 -16.04
C ALA A 418 -14.61 13.60 -17.01
N GLN A 419 -14.16 14.70 -17.60
CA GLN A 419 -12.96 14.71 -18.43
C GLN A 419 -11.72 14.71 -17.52
N LEU A 420 -11.08 13.55 -17.42
CA LEU A 420 -9.89 13.36 -16.58
C LEU A 420 -8.61 13.69 -17.33
N LYS A 421 -7.55 14.05 -16.59
CA LYS A 421 -6.19 14.15 -17.15
C LYS A 421 -5.63 12.74 -17.36
N PRO A 422 -4.82 12.48 -18.40
CA PRO A 422 -4.32 11.13 -18.69
C PRO A 422 -3.53 10.45 -17.55
N ASP A 423 -2.93 11.25 -16.67
CA ASP A 423 -2.15 10.81 -15.51
C ASP A 423 -2.99 10.69 -14.21
N THR A 424 -4.30 10.89 -14.29
CA THR A 424 -5.21 10.70 -13.16
C THR A 424 -5.28 9.22 -12.79
N VAL A 425 -5.20 8.93 -11.49
CA VAL A 425 -5.42 7.59 -10.93
C VAL A 425 -6.85 7.51 -10.41
N VAL A 426 -7.55 6.41 -10.72
CA VAL A 426 -8.91 6.16 -10.24
C VAL A 426 -8.88 5.08 -9.17
N GLU A 427 -9.44 5.38 -8.00
CA GLU A 427 -9.56 4.44 -6.89
C GLU A 427 -10.94 3.77 -6.88
N VAL A 428 -10.95 2.45 -7.06
CA VAL A 428 -12.17 1.64 -7.18
C VAL A 428 -12.54 1.07 -5.82
N TRP A 429 -13.66 1.53 -5.28
CA TRP A 429 -14.08 1.28 -3.89
C TRP A 429 -15.47 0.65 -3.76
N MET A 430 -16.34 0.78 -4.76
CA MET A 430 -17.67 0.18 -4.71
C MET A 430 -17.58 -1.33 -4.93
N ALA A 431 -18.03 -2.11 -3.94
CA ALA A 431 -17.96 -3.57 -3.97
C ALA A 431 -18.75 -4.20 -5.13
N ASN A 432 -19.80 -3.52 -5.62
CA ASN A 432 -20.65 -4.02 -6.68
C ASN A 432 -19.89 -4.05 -8.02
N ASN A 433 -19.43 -5.24 -8.41
CA ASN A 433 -18.79 -5.50 -9.71
C ASN A 433 -17.50 -4.68 -9.95
N TYR A 434 -16.68 -4.49 -8.92
CA TYR A 434 -15.39 -3.78 -9.03
C TYR A 434 -14.47 -4.33 -10.14
N ALA A 435 -14.58 -5.62 -10.50
CA ALA A 435 -13.81 -6.20 -11.60
C ALA A 435 -14.18 -5.59 -12.97
N HIS A 436 -15.47 -5.34 -13.21
CA HIS A 436 -15.90 -4.62 -14.42
C HIS A 436 -15.47 -3.16 -14.38
N GLU A 437 -15.45 -2.54 -13.20
CA GLU A 437 -14.99 -1.17 -13.04
C GLU A 437 -13.50 -1.04 -13.34
N LEU A 438 -12.67 -1.95 -12.79
CA LEU A 438 -11.26 -2.06 -13.15
C LEU A 438 -11.06 -2.25 -14.67
N SER A 439 -11.88 -3.08 -15.32
CA SER A 439 -11.86 -3.24 -16.78
C SER A 439 -12.17 -1.94 -17.52
N SER A 440 -13.15 -1.18 -17.02
CA SER A 440 -13.61 0.07 -17.62
C SER A 440 -12.58 1.20 -17.47
N VAL A 441 -12.06 1.39 -16.25
CA VAL A 441 -11.02 2.38 -15.93
C VAL A 441 -9.74 2.11 -16.73
N THR A 442 -9.23 0.88 -16.67
CA THR A 442 -7.99 0.53 -17.38
C THR A 442 -8.18 0.47 -18.89
N GLY A 443 -9.38 0.10 -19.38
CA GLY A 443 -9.75 0.19 -20.79
C GLY A 443 -9.85 1.62 -21.33
N ALA A 444 -10.13 2.58 -20.47
CA ALA A 444 -10.04 4.01 -20.79
C ALA A 444 -8.60 4.56 -20.72
N GLY A 445 -7.62 3.74 -20.30
CA GLY A 445 -6.20 4.09 -20.26
C GLY A 445 -5.74 4.74 -18.95
N PHE A 446 -6.58 4.78 -17.91
CA PHE A 446 -6.22 5.33 -16.61
C PHE A 446 -5.58 4.27 -15.70
N SER A 447 -4.69 4.73 -14.83
CA SER A 447 -4.18 3.89 -13.75
C SER A 447 -5.26 3.68 -12.69
N ALA A 448 -5.27 2.52 -12.06
CA ALA A 448 -6.25 2.15 -11.05
C ALA A 448 -5.60 1.73 -9.73
N VAL A 449 -6.29 2.02 -8.63
CA VAL A 449 -6.02 1.50 -7.28
C VAL A 449 -7.26 0.76 -6.80
N LEU A 450 -7.10 -0.43 -6.22
CA LEU A 450 -8.21 -1.25 -5.72
C LEU A 450 -8.37 -1.11 -4.20
N ALA A 451 -9.54 -0.68 -3.75
CA ALA A 451 -9.92 -0.63 -2.33
C ALA A 451 -11.17 -1.47 -2.02
N ALA A 452 -12.05 -1.68 -3.01
CA ALA A 452 -13.40 -2.21 -2.82
C ALA A 452 -13.54 -3.47 -1.95
N PRO A 453 -12.71 -4.52 -2.10
CA PRO A 453 -12.85 -5.72 -1.27
C PRO A 453 -12.21 -5.61 0.12
N TRP A 454 -11.51 -4.50 0.39
CA TRP A 454 -10.67 -4.28 1.58
C TRP A 454 -11.13 -3.11 2.45
N TYR A 455 -12.45 -2.98 2.60
CA TYR A 455 -13.06 -2.14 3.64
C TYR A 455 -12.99 -2.87 4.99
N LEU A 456 -12.05 -2.45 5.83
CA LEU A 456 -11.75 -3.05 7.12
C LEU A 456 -12.63 -2.45 8.24
N ASP A 457 -13.22 -1.29 8.04
CA ASP A 457 -14.25 -0.73 8.94
C ASP A 457 -15.47 -1.66 9.04
N TYR A 458 -15.83 -2.33 7.93
CA TYR A 458 -16.82 -3.41 7.88
C TYR A 458 -16.34 -4.69 8.56
N ILE A 459 -16.45 -4.73 9.88
CA ILE A 459 -16.15 -5.92 10.68
C ILE A 459 -17.22 -7.00 10.50
N SER A 460 -16.78 -8.26 10.58
CA SER A 460 -17.68 -9.41 10.64
C SER A 460 -17.15 -10.45 11.62
N TYR A 461 -18.05 -11.30 12.15
CA TYR A 461 -17.65 -12.35 13.07
C TYR A 461 -16.82 -13.44 12.35
N GLY A 462 -15.73 -13.87 12.97
CA GLY A 462 -14.89 -14.96 12.48
C GLY A 462 -13.56 -14.49 11.89
N GLN A 463 -13.05 -15.24 10.91
CA GLN A 463 -11.75 -15.04 10.29
C GLN A 463 -11.87 -14.27 8.96
N ASP A 464 -12.37 -13.04 9.03
CA ASP A 464 -12.59 -12.17 7.86
C ASP A 464 -11.29 -11.86 7.09
N TRP A 465 -10.12 -11.94 7.74
CA TRP A 465 -8.81 -11.84 7.07
C TRP A 465 -8.66 -12.79 5.88
N LYS A 466 -9.30 -13.96 5.91
CA LYS A 466 -9.27 -14.92 4.79
C LYS A 466 -9.96 -14.37 3.55
N LYS A 467 -11.04 -13.60 3.73
CA LYS A 467 -11.76 -12.93 2.64
C LYS A 467 -10.82 -11.93 1.97
N TYR A 468 -10.15 -11.09 2.76
CA TYR A 468 -9.21 -10.08 2.26
C TYR A 468 -8.01 -10.71 1.54
N TYR A 469 -7.44 -11.78 2.11
CA TYR A 469 -6.30 -12.50 1.56
C TYR A 469 -6.60 -13.20 0.23
N SER A 470 -7.82 -13.71 0.06
CA SER A 470 -8.23 -14.50 -1.11
C SER A 470 -8.54 -13.66 -2.35
N VAL A 471 -8.55 -12.33 -2.24
CA VAL A 471 -8.73 -11.42 -3.38
C VAL A 471 -7.55 -11.57 -4.35
N GLU A 472 -7.82 -11.77 -5.64
CA GLU A 472 -6.82 -11.68 -6.70
C GLU A 472 -7.07 -10.39 -7.51
N PRO A 473 -6.27 -9.32 -7.33
CA PRO A 473 -6.56 -8.01 -7.91
C PRO A 473 -6.56 -7.98 -9.45
N LEU A 474 -5.84 -8.89 -10.12
CA LEU A 474 -5.78 -8.96 -11.58
C LEU A 474 -6.83 -9.90 -12.19
N ASP A 475 -7.75 -10.44 -11.40
CA ASP A 475 -8.86 -11.27 -11.88
C ASP A 475 -10.03 -10.40 -12.40
N PHE A 476 -9.74 -9.65 -13.45
CA PHE A 476 -10.74 -8.87 -14.18
C PHE A 476 -10.52 -8.98 -15.71
N PRO A 477 -11.57 -8.77 -16.52
CA PRO A 477 -11.45 -8.80 -17.97
C PRO A 477 -10.55 -7.67 -18.49
N GLY A 478 -9.47 -8.00 -19.19
CA GLY A 478 -8.58 -7.01 -19.79
C GLY A 478 -7.32 -7.64 -20.39
N SER A 479 -6.66 -6.91 -21.28
CA SER A 479 -5.35 -7.27 -21.81
C SER A 479 -4.27 -7.18 -20.73
N GLU A 480 -3.09 -7.74 -21.00
CA GLU A 480 -1.96 -7.65 -20.07
C GLU A 480 -1.47 -6.20 -19.91
N GLU A 481 -1.64 -5.35 -20.93
CA GLU A 481 -1.38 -3.91 -20.86
C GLU A 481 -2.37 -3.20 -19.94
N GLN A 482 -3.67 -3.52 -20.04
CA GLN A 482 -4.68 -2.98 -19.13
C GLN A 482 -4.39 -3.38 -17.68
N LYS A 483 -4.01 -4.64 -17.44
CA LYS A 483 -3.66 -5.13 -16.10
C LYS A 483 -2.44 -4.42 -15.48
N LYS A 484 -1.49 -3.94 -16.29
CA LYS A 484 -0.35 -3.14 -15.79
C LYS A 484 -0.75 -1.75 -15.27
N LEU A 485 -1.93 -1.25 -15.66
CA LEU A 485 -2.47 0.00 -15.15
C LEU A 485 -3.05 -0.15 -13.73
N LEU A 486 -3.30 -1.37 -13.24
CA LEU A 486 -3.56 -1.59 -11.82
C LEU A 486 -2.25 -1.50 -11.04
N ILE A 487 -2.00 -0.35 -10.41
CA ILE A 487 -0.73 -0.06 -9.74
C ILE A 487 -0.68 -0.61 -8.30
N GLY A 488 -1.81 -1.06 -7.76
CA GLY A 488 -1.92 -1.72 -6.46
C GLY A 488 -3.27 -1.51 -5.80
N GLY A 489 -3.26 -1.26 -4.49
CA GLY A 489 -4.50 -1.13 -3.73
C GLY A 489 -4.30 -0.72 -2.28
N GLU A 490 -5.42 -0.54 -1.59
CA GLU A 490 -5.45 0.00 -0.24
C GLU A 490 -6.41 -0.78 0.68
N ALA A 491 -6.03 -0.92 1.95
CA ALA A 491 -6.94 -1.37 2.99
C ALA A 491 -7.54 -0.15 3.69
N CYS A 492 -8.85 0.03 3.59
CA CYS A 492 -9.52 1.23 4.09
C CYS A 492 -10.06 1.01 5.51
N LEU A 493 -9.79 1.96 6.40
CA LEU A 493 -10.34 1.98 7.74
C LEU A 493 -11.00 3.34 8.01
N TRP A 494 -12.24 3.46 7.53
CA TRP A 494 -13.11 4.59 7.81
C TRP A 494 -13.42 4.74 9.31
N GLY A 495 -13.65 5.97 9.73
CA GLY A 495 -13.55 6.41 11.11
C GLY A 495 -14.87 6.43 11.88
N GLU A 496 -16.03 6.15 11.28
CA GLU A 496 -17.34 6.29 11.92
C GLU A 496 -17.47 5.49 13.23
N PHE A 497 -16.76 4.35 13.30
CA PHE A 497 -16.74 3.46 14.47
C PHE A 497 -15.33 3.23 15.00
N VAL A 498 -14.36 4.03 14.58
CA VAL A 498 -12.94 3.80 14.84
C VAL A 498 -12.29 5.06 15.40
N ASP A 499 -11.67 4.92 16.56
CA ASP A 499 -10.82 5.93 17.16
C ASP A 499 -9.57 5.27 17.79
N ALA A 500 -8.80 6.04 18.56
CA ALA A 500 -7.59 5.54 19.22
C ALA A 500 -7.80 4.28 20.09
N THR A 501 -9.02 4.04 20.59
CA THR A 501 -9.31 2.92 21.51
C THR A 501 -9.35 1.57 20.81
N ASN A 502 -9.69 1.55 19.51
CA ASN A 502 -9.93 0.32 18.77
C ASN A 502 -9.25 0.26 17.40
N LEU A 503 -8.62 1.35 16.93
CA LEU A 503 -7.90 1.43 15.65
C LEU A 503 -6.93 0.27 15.43
N THR A 504 -5.94 0.15 16.31
CA THR A 504 -4.86 -0.84 16.16
C THR A 504 -5.37 -2.29 16.17
N PRO A 505 -6.18 -2.74 17.15
CA PRO A 505 -6.68 -4.12 17.15
C PRO A 505 -7.72 -4.40 16.06
N ARG A 506 -8.38 -3.37 15.52
CA ARG A 506 -9.26 -3.54 14.34
C ARG A 506 -8.43 -3.66 13.07
N LEU A 507 -7.40 -2.84 12.89
CA LEU A 507 -6.59 -2.83 11.67
C LEU A 507 -5.71 -4.08 11.57
N TRP A 508 -5.01 -4.44 12.64
CA TRP A 508 -4.03 -5.52 12.64
C TRP A 508 -4.52 -6.75 13.41
N PRO A 509 -4.38 -7.97 12.87
CA PRO A 509 -3.61 -8.35 11.68
C PRO A 509 -4.43 -8.43 10.38
N ARG A 510 -5.63 -7.83 10.30
CA ARG A 510 -6.48 -7.97 9.10
C ARG A 510 -5.87 -7.27 7.88
N ALA A 511 -5.27 -6.10 8.06
CA ALA A 511 -4.53 -5.41 7.00
C ALA A 511 -3.27 -6.16 6.56
N SER A 512 -2.68 -6.99 7.43
CA SER A 512 -1.55 -7.85 7.06
C SER A 512 -1.90 -8.79 5.89
N ALA A 513 -3.15 -9.29 5.83
CA ALA A 513 -3.66 -10.09 4.73
C ALA A 513 -3.59 -9.35 3.37
N VAL A 514 -3.94 -8.07 3.38
CA VAL A 514 -3.87 -7.19 2.20
C VAL A 514 -2.40 -6.91 1.86
N GLY A 515 -1.56 -6.67 2.87
CA GLY A 515 -0.12 -6.44 2.68
C GLY A 515 0.57 -7.61 1.96
N GLU A 516 0.28 -8.86 2.35
CA GLU A 516 0.81 -10.04 1.66
C GLU A 516 0.27 -10.17 0.23
N ARG A 517 -1.02 -9.93 0.00
CA ARG A 517 -1.59 -9.98 -1.36
C ARG A 517 -0.97 -8.94 -2.31
N LEU A 518 -0.61 -7.78 -1.78
CA LEU A 518 -0.03 -6.69 -2.56
C LEU A 518 1.50 -6.78 -2.71
N TRP A 519 2.18 -7.48 -1.81
CA TRP A 519 3.63 -7.71 -1.87
C TRP A 519 4.01 -9.00 -2.60
N SER A 520 3.47 -10.13 -2.16
CA SER A 520 3.94 -11.47 -2.56
C SER A 520 3.47 -11.89 -3.95
N SER A 521 4.08 -12.95 -4.48
CA SER A 521 3.70 -13.53 -5.77
C SER A 521 2.21 -13.92 -5.82
N ARG A 522 1.65 -13.88 -7.02
CA ARG A 522 0.26 -14.29 -7.32
C ARG A 522 -0.08 -15.69 -6.79
N ASN A 523 0.87 -16.61 -6.79
CA ASN A 523 0.65 -18.00 -6.38
C ASN A 523 0.68 -18.22 -4.85
N VAL A 524 1.00 -17.20 -4.06
CA VAL A 524 0.96 -17.28 -2.59
C VAL A 524 -0.49 -17.11 -2.14
N THR A 525 -1.20 -18.23 -2.05
CA THR A 525 -2.66 -18.26 -1.78
C THR A 525 -3.10 -19.36 -0.80
N ASP A 526 -2.18 -20.23 -0.35
CA ASP A 526 -2.51 -21.29 0.62
C ASP A 526 -2.91 -20.68 1.97
N LEU A 527 -4.18 -20.88 2.35
CA LEU A 527 -4.76 -20.30 3.56
C LEU A 527 -4.25 -20.96 4.85
N GLN A 528 -3.85 -22.23 4.80
CA GLN A 528 -3.36 -22.95 5.97
C GLN A 528 -1.93 -22.50 6.28
N ASP A 529 -1.10 -22.36 5.24
CA ASP A 529 0.23 -21.78 5.35
C ASP A 529 0.19 -20.32 5.80
N ALA A 530 -0.65 -19.49 5.15
CA ALA A 530 -0.85 -18.11 5.55
C ALA A 530 -1.29 -17.99 7.01
N PHE A 531 -2.19 -18.87 7.48
CA PHE A 531 -2.60 -18.87 8.89
C PHE A 531 -1.44 -19.15 9.84
N ARG A 532 -0.57 -20.14 9.54
CA ARG A 532 0.62 -20.43 10.36
C ARG A 532 1.55 -19.23 10.44
N ARG A 533 1.91 -18.64 9.30
CA ARG A 533 2.82 -17.47 9.25
C ARG A 533 2.21 -16.23 9.88
N LEU A 534 0.93 -15.94 9.62
CA LEU A 534 0.25 -14.76 10.13
C LEU A 534 0.08 -14.80 11.65
N THR A 535 -0.16 -15.97 12.24
CA THR A 535 -0.24 -16.10 13.70
C THR A 535 1.10 -15.79 14.37
N SER A 536 2.22 -16.30 13.82
CA SER A 536 3.57 -15.94 14.24
C SER A 536 3.85 -14.44 14.07
N HIS A 537 3.52 -13.88 12.91
CA HIS A 537 3.69 -12.45 12.64
C HIS A 537 2.87 -11.57 13.60
N ARG A 538 1.63 -11.94 13.89
CA ARG A 538 0.79 -11.24 14.86
C ARG A 538 1.42 -11.26 16.25
N CYS A 539 1.97 -12.38 16.69
CA CYS A 539 2.68 -12.46 17.97
C CYS A 539 3.91 -11.56 18.01
N ARG A 540 4.62 -11.40 16.88
CA ARG A 540 5.75 -10.48 16.76
C ARG A 540 5.36 -9.00 16.78
N MET A 541 4.14 -8.66 16.32
CA MET A 541 3.61 -7.28 16.37
C MET A 541 3.14 -6.85 17.78
N LEU A 542 2.80 -7.81 18.66
CA LEU A 542 2.40 -7.54 20.04
C LEU A 542 3.61 -7.25 20.94
#